data_AF-A0A920ELN8-F1
#
_entry.id   AF-A0A920ELN8-F1
#
_cell.length_a   1.000
_cell.length_b   1.000
_cell.length_c   1.000
_cell.angle_alpha   90.00
_cell.angle_beta   90.00
_cell.angle_gamma   90.00
#
_symmetry.space_group_name_H-M   'P 1'
#
loop_
_entity.id
_entity.type
_entity.pdbx_description
1 polymer ?
#
loop_
_entity_poly.entity_id
_entity_poly.type
_entity_poly.pdbx_seq_one_letter_code
_entity_poly.pdbx_strand_id
1 'polypeptide(L)' 'MTCQKLRLQSSIVMPLTTPTIKVNAVKKLGSKVILSGDTYDEAYNFAIKYAKENNYNFVTHMMI' A
#
# COMPACT_ATOMS: atom_id res chain seq x y z
N MET A 1 7.20 -5.33 -9.36
CA MET A 1 8.24 -4.29 -9.56
C MET A 1 7.84 -3.22 -10.59
N THR A 2 6.59 -2.76 -10.62
CA THR A 2 6.06 -1.94 -11.74
C THR A 2 6.10 -0.43 -11.47
N CYS A 3 5.93 0.02 -10.23
CA CYS A 3 5.88 1.46 -9.89
C CYS A 3 7.24 2.18 -10.00
N GLN A 4 8.35 1.52 -9.66
CA GLN A 4 9.69 2.13 -9.79
C GLN A 4 10.10 2.38 -11.23
N LYS A 5 9.73 1.48 -12.15
CA LYS A 5 10.01 1.65 -13.59
C LYS A 5 9.23 2.82 -14.20
N LEU A 6 8.09 3.19 -13.61
CA LEU A 6 7.18 4.20 -14.14
C LEU A 6 7.25 5.56 -13.42
N ARG A 7 8.13 5.74 -12.41
CA ARG A 7 8.21 6.96 -11.58
C ARG A 7 6.84 7.38 -11.00
N LEU A 8 5.97 6.42 -10.75
CA LEU A 8 4.64 6.68 -10.20
C LEU A 8 4.70 6.66 -8.68
N GLN A 9 4.12 7.67 -8.05
CA GLN A 9 3.91 7.70 -6.61
C GLN A 9 2.87 6.63 -6.25
N SER A 10 3.29 5.62 -5.49
CA SER A 10 2.41 4.54 -5.05
C SER A 10 2.23 4.58 -3.55
N SER A 11 0.99 4.53 -3.09
CA SER A 11 0.65 4.36 -1.68
C SER A 11 0.28 2.90 -1.42
N ILE A 12 0.87 2.29 -0.40
CA ILE A 12 0.64 0.90 -0.03
C ILE A 12 0.03 0.88 1.36
N VAL A 13 -1.17 0.31 1.46
CA VAL A 13 -1.86 0.13 2.73
C VAL A 13 -1.49 -1.25 3.27
N MET A 14 -1.04 -1.31 4.52
CA MET A 14 -0.69 -2.52 5.23
C MET A 14 -1.38 -2.56 6.60
N PRO A 15 -1.72 -3.74 7.13
CA PRO A 15 -2.22 -3.84 8.49
C PRO A 15 -1.11 -3.53 9.51
N LEU A 16 -1.49 -3.08 10.71
CA LEU A 16 -0.60 -2.76 11.82
C LEU A 16 0.23 -3.97 12.29
N THR A 17 -0.32 -5.18 12.11
CA THR A 17 0.34 -6.45 12.41
C THR A 17 1.48 -6.80 11.44
N THR A 18 1.70 -6.00 10.39
CA THR A 18 2.75 -6.26 9.39
C THR A 18 4.14 -6.00 9.98
N PRO A 19 5.08 -6.96 9.87
CA PRO A 19 6.44 -6.77 10.36
C PRO A 19 7.13 -5.61 9.64
N THR A 20 7.84 -4.80 10.43
CA THR A 20 8.54 -3.58 9.99
C THR A 20 9.54 -3.83 8.85
N ILE A 21 10.05 -5.06 8.71
CA ILE A 21 10.96 -5.42 7.62
C ILE A 21 10.32 -5.28 6.24
N LYS A 22 9.03 -5.63 6.10
CA LYS A 22 8.26 -5.46 4.86
C LYS A 22 7.91 -3.99 4.64
N VAL A 23 7.54 -3.27 5.70
CA VAL A 23 7.30 -1.81 5.65
C VAL A 23 8.54 -1.07 5.18
N ASN A 24 9.72 -1.43 5.70
CA ASN A 24 10.99 -0.83 5.32
C ASN A 24 11.38 -1.18 3.88
N ALA A 25 11.09 -2.39 3.40
CA ALA A 25 11.29 -2.73 2.00
C ALA A 25 10.46 -1.79 1.10
N VAL A 26 9.17 -1.59 1.42
CA VAL A 26 8.29 -0.71 0.65
C VAL A 26 8.72 0.77 0.73
N LYS A 27 9.12 1.25 1.91
CA LYS A 27 9.68 2.61 2.05
C LYS A 27 10.95 2.80 1.24
N LYS A 28 11.86 1.81 1.25
CA LYS A 28 13.07 1.80 0.41
C LYS A 28 12.73 1.81 -1.08
N LEU A 29 11.57 1.28 -1.46
CA LEU A 29 11.13 1.33 -2.85
C LEU A 29 10.65 2.74 -3.29
N GLY A 30 10.51 3.70 -2.37
CA GLY A 30 10.01 5.04 -2.66
C GLY A 30 8.47 5.16 -2.59
N SER A 31 7.81 4.13 -2.07
CA SER A 31 6.36 4.07 -1.93
C SER A 31 5.92 4.53 -0.54
N LYS A 32 4.79 5.23 -0.45
CA LYS A 32 4.24 5.72 0.81
C LYS A 32 3.50 4.59 1.51
N VAL A 33 3.94 4.20 2.71
CA VAL A 33 3.27 3.15 3.49
C VAL A 33 2.25 3.79 4.42
N ILE A 34 1.02 3.29 4.38
CA ILE A 34 -0.07 3.66 5.29
C ILE A 34 -0.40 2.41 6.11
N LEU A 35 -0.28 2.51 7.42
CA LEU A 35 -0.66 1.43 8.32
C LEU A 35 -2.10 1.68 8.77
N SER A 36 -3.02 0.79 8.43
CA SER A 36 -4.43 0.91 8.80
C SER A 36 -5.07 -0.46 8.93
N GLY A 37 -5.86 -0.62 9.99
CA GLY A 37 -6.51 -1.89 10.33
C GLY A 37 -5.56 -2.87 11.02
N ASP A 38 -6.10 -3.67 11.93
CA ASP A 38 -5.38 -4.79 12.54
C ASP A 38 -5.49 -6.06 11.68
N THR A 39 -6.56 -6.12 10.86
CA THR A 39 -6.88 -7.21 9.94
C THR A 39 -6.72 -6.80 8.49
N TYR A 40 -6.58 -7.80 7.60
CA TYR A 40 -6.48 -7.58 6.15
C TYR A 40 -7.74 -6.91 5.59
N ASP A 41 -8.94 -7.32 6.05
CA ASP A 41 -10.21 -6.76 5.58
C ASP A 41 -10.37 -5.27 5.91
N GLU A 42 -9.96 -4.84 7.10
CA GLU A 42 -9.95 -3.43 7.48
C GLU A 42 -8.98 -2.61 6.64
N ALA A 43 -7.76 -3.13 6.46
CA ALA A 43 -6.75 -2.51 5.60
C ALA A 43 -7.25 -2.39 4.15
N TYR A 44 -7.92 -3.43 3.65
CA TYR A 44 -8.49 -3.48 2.30
C TYR A 44 -9.63 -2.47 2.12
N ASN A 45 -10.60 -2.44 3.04
CA ASN A 45 -11.69 -1.48 3.00
C ASN A 45 -11.19 -0.03 3.10
N PHE A 46 -10.18 0.22 3.94
CA PHE A 46 -9.53 1.52 4.01
C PHE A 46 -8.85 1.88 2.69
N ALA A 47 -8.12 0.94 2.08
CA ALA A 47 -7.45 1.16 0.81
C ALA A 47 -8.42 1.48 -0.33
N ILE A 48 -9.58 0.81 -0.39
CA ILE A 48 -10.64 1.11 -1.36
C ILE A 48 -11.19 2.52 -1.14
N LYS A 49 -11.51 2.88 0.11
CA LYS A 49 -12.02 4.23 0.42
C LYS A 49 -10.99 5.30 0.05
N TYR A 50 -9.74 5.10 0.45
CA TYR A 50 -8.64 6.01 0.15
C TYR A 50 -8.41 6.17 -1.35
N ALA A 51 -8.48 5.08 -2.11
CA ALA A 51 -8.35 5.10 -3.57
C ALA A 51 -9.50 5.87 -4.23
N LYS A 52 -10.74 5.66 -3.76
CA LYS A 52 -11.91 6.42 -4.24
C LYS A 52 -11.80 7.91 -3.95
N GLU A 53 -11.42 8.29 -2.73
CA GLU A 53 -11.30 9.70 -2.34
C GLU A 53 -10.20 10.44 -3.10
N ASN A 54 -9.08 9.77 -3.37
CA ASN A 54 -7.94 10.39 -4.03
C ASN A 54 -7.89 10.14 -5.55
N ASN A 55 -8.92 9.53 -6.14
CA ASN A 55 -8.93 9.09 -7.55
C ASN A 55 -7.69 8.26 -7.94
N TYR A 56 -7.19 7.42 -7.03
CA TYR A 56 -6.07 6.52 -7.33
C TYR A 56 -6.59 5.22 -7.92
N ASN A 57 -5.84 4.69 -8.90
CA ASN A 57 -6.07 3.32 -9.39
C ASN A 57 -5.62 2.32 -8.32
N PHE A 58 -6.60 1.64 -7.72
CA PHE A 58 -6.35 0.60 -6.75
C PHE A 58 -5.86 -0.67 -7.45
N VAL A 59 -4.65 -1.12 -7.10
CA VAL A 59 -4.06 -2.36 -7.61
C VAL A 59 -4.23 -3.43 -6.54
N THR A 60 -5.17 -4.35 -6.74
CA THR A 60 -5.49 -5.46 -5.82
C THR A 60 -4.39 -6.51 -5.73
N HIS A 61 -3.57 -6.67 -6.76
CA HIS A 61 -2.62 -7.78 -6.87
C HIS A 61 -1.18 -7.25 -7.04
N MET A 62 -0.56 -6.85 -5.93
CA MET A 62 0.90 -6.63 -5.92
C MET A 62 1.56 -7.84 -5.25
N MET A 63 1.84 -8.87 -6.04
CA MET A 63 2.73 -9.94 -5.62
C MET A 63 4.15 -9.37 -5.66
N ILE A 64 4.77 -9.25 -4.49
CA ILE A 64 6.19 -8.90 -4.34
C ILE A 64 7.00 -10.15 -4.66
#